data_AF-A0A8J5LH06-F1
#
_entry.id   AF-A0A8J5LH06-F1
#
_cell.length_a   1.000
_cell.length_b   1.000
_cell.length_c   1.000
_cell.angle_alpha   90.00
_cell.angle_beta   90.00
_cell.angle_gamma   90.00
#
_symmetry.space_group_name_H-M   'P 1'
#
loop_
_entity.id
_entity.type
_entity.pdbx_description
1 polymer ?
#
loop_
_entity_poly.entity_id
_entity_poly.type
_entity_poly.pdbx_seq_one_letter_code
_entity_poly.pdbx_strand_id
1 'polypeptide(L)' 'MAEKLASDKRHSFVNGGQKVFEWDQTLEEVDMYIDLPPNVPKNFLLQDPVRTPRSGDQGQSFLSQ' A
#
# COMPACT_ATOMS: atom_id res chain seq x y z
N MET A 1 16.58 14.93 25.76
CA MET A 1 15.10 14.99 25.66
C MET A 1 14.72 14.22 24.41
N ALA A 2 14.12 13.04 24.57
CA ALA A 2 13.54 12.27 23.48
C ALA A 2 12.04 12.21 23.77
N GLU A 3 11.37 13.33 23.50
CA GLU A 3 9.96 13.54 23.82
C GLU A 3 9.14 12.82 22.75
N LYS A 4 8.85 11.53 23.00
CA LYS A 4 7.79 10.69 22.42
C LYS A 4 7.33 11.10 20.99
N LEU A 5 8.10 10.66 19.97
CA LEU A 5 7.80 10.78 18.54
C LEU A 5 6.77 9.74 18.04
N ALA A 6 5.81 9.35 18.86
CA ALA A 6 4.71 8.50 18.41
C ALA A 6 3.43 9.30 18.64
N SER A 7 2.74 9.68 17.56
CA SER A 7 1.40 10.23 17.70
C SER A 7 0.54 9.21 18.43
N ASP A 8 0.18 9.58 19.65
CA ASP A 8 -0.72 8.79 20.50
C ASP A 8 -2.19 8.96 20.04
N LYS A 9 -2.44 9.89 19.10
CA LYS A 9 -3.78 10.27 18.65
C LYS A 9 -3.98 9.94 17.18
N ARG A 10 -4.86 8.98 16.93
CA ARG A 10 -5.43 8.74 15.62
C ARG A 10 -6.45 9.80 15.28
N HIS A 11 -6.24 10.46 14.14
CA HIS A 11 -7.14 11.47 13.61
C HIS A 11 -8.13 10.83 12.65
N SER A 12 -9.33 11.41 12.53
CA SER A 12 -10.35 10.93 11.60
C SER A 12 -11.14 12.10 11.02
N PHE A 13 -11.54 11.95 9.76
CA PHE A 13 -12.49 12.85 9.11
C PHE A 13 -13.82 12.11 8.89
N VAL A 14 -14.89 12.68 9.42
CA VAL A 14 -16.24 12.12 9.34
C VAL A 14 -17.13 13.06 8.54
N ASN A 15 -17.80 12.54 7.51
CA ASN A 15 -18.77 13.27 6.70
C ASN A 15 -20.08 12.48 6.63
N GLY A 16 -21.21 13.12 6.91
CA GLY A 16 -22.51 12.45 6.89
C GLY A 16 -22.65 11.26 7.85
N GLY A 17 -21.88 11.26 8.96
CA GLY A 17 -21.84 10.15 9.91
C GLY A 17 -20.96 8.96 9.47
N GLN A 18 -20.36 9.03 8.28
CA GLN A 18 -19.40 8.04 7.80
C GLN A 18 -17.98 8.56 7.95
N LYS A 19 -17.10 7.71 8.49
CA LYS A 19 -15.67 7.96 8.51
C LYS A 19 -15.11 7.79 7.11
N VAL A 20 -14.53 8.85 6.55
CA VAL A 20 -14.06 8.88 5.16
C VAL A 20 -12.59 8.44 5.09
N PHE A 21 -11.76 8.92 6.01
CA PHE A 21 -10.38 8.49 6.17
C PHE A 21 -9.88 8.79 7.58
N GLU A 22 -8.80 8.11 7.95
CA GLU A 22 -8.08 8.28 9.21
C GLU A 22 -6.61 8.51 8.91
N TRP A 23 -5.90 9.14 9.83
CA TRP A 23 -4.46 9.26 9.70
C TRP A 23 -3.78 9.35 11.05
N ASP A 24 -2.55 8.86 11.05
CA ASP A 24 -1.58 9.07 12.11
C ASP A 24 -0.48 9.99 11.54
N GLN A 25 0.11 10.84 12.38
CA GLN A 25 1.16 11.77 11.93
C GLN A 25 2.35 11.74 12.90
N THR A 26 3.56 11.86 12.38
CA THR A 26 4.74 12.23 13.16
C THR A 26 5.19 13.63 12.73
N LEU A 27 6.33 14.11 13.24
CA LEU A 27 6.89 15.37 12.75
C LEU A 27 7.38 15.27 11.29
N GLU A 28 7.66 14.07 10.83
CA GLU A 28 8.32 13.81 9.55
C GLU A 28 7.37 13.20 8.53
N GLU A 29 6.36 12.45 8.99
CA GLU A 29 5.53 11.59 8.13
C GLU A 29 4.04 11.70 8.47
N VAL A 30 3.20 11.33 7.50
CA VAL A 30 1.76 11.20 7.66
C VAL A 30 1.31 9.89 7.03
N ASP A 31 0.75 9.01 7.85
CA ASP A 31 0.19 7.72 7.45
C ASP A 31 -1.32 7.85 7.29
N MET A 32 -1.84 7.68 6.07
CA MET A 32 -3.27 7.78 5.78
C MET A 32 -3.90 6.40 5.58
N TYR A 33 -5.06 6.19 6.20
CA TYR A 33 -5.89 5.01 6.10
C TYR A 33 -7.23 5.37 5.47
N ILE A 34 -7.52 4.79 4.31
CA ILE A 34 -8.76 5.02 3.56
C ILE A 34 -9.44 3.67 3.40
N ASP A 35 -10.69 3.57 3.86
CA ASP A 35 -11.47 2.36 3.69
C ASP A 35 -11.80 2.15 2.21
N LEU A 36 -11.53 0.94 1.72
CA LEU A 36 -11.81 0.59 0.34
C LEU A 36 -13.33 0.42 0.15
N PRO A 37 -13.96 1.09 -0.83
CA PRO A 37 -15.36 0.87 -1.12
C PRO A 37 -15.66 -0.59 -1.46
N PRO A 38 -16.85 -1.10 -1.11
CA PRO A 38 -17.25 -2.44 -1.50
C PRO A 38 -17.26 -2.52 -3.03
N ASN A 39 -16.67 -3.60 -3.58
CA ASN A 39 -16.49 -3.89 -5.01
C ASN A 39 -15.27 -3.28 -5.71
N VAL A 40 -14.30 -2.69 -5.01
CA VAL A 40 -13.01 -2.38 -5.63
C VAL A 40 -12.12 -3.62 -5.63
N PRO A 41 -11.69 -4.14 -6.81
CA PRO A 41 -10.78 -5.26 -6.88
C PRO A 41 -9.40 -4.89 -6.28
N LYS A 42 -8.90 -5.71 -5.36
CA LYS A 42 -7.62 -5.49 -4.64
C LYS A 42 -6.40 -5.33 -5.57
N ASN A 43 -6.53 -5.75 -6.82
CA ASN A 43 -5.50 -5.66 -7.86
C ASN A 43 -5.29 -4.22 -8.39
N PHE A 44 -6.15 -3.27 -7.99
CA PHE A 44 -5.99 -1.84 -8.27
C PHE A 44 -5.23 -1.07 -7.20
N LEU A 45 -5.05 -1.66 -6.01
CA LEU A 45 -4.11 -1.11 -5.04
C LEU A 45 -2.72 -1.20 -5.67
N LEU A 46 -1.87 -0.18 -5.50
CA LEU A 46 -0.47 -0.19 -5.94
C LEU A 46 0.24 -1.41 -5.32
N GLN A 47 0.11 -2.54 -5.98
CA GLN A 47 1.01 -3.65 -5.89
C GLN A 47 2.00 -3.34 -7.00
N ASP A 48 3.16 -2.79 -6.67
CA ASP A 48 4.30 -2.97 -7.54
C ASP A 48 4.37 -4.47 -7.80
N PRO A 49 4.11 -4.95 -9.03
CA PRO A 49 4.21 -6.36 -9.27
C PRO A 49 5.69 -6.67 -9.12
N VAL A 50 6.07 -7.30 -8.01
CA VAL A 50 7.30 -8.10 -7.96
C VAL A 50 7.19 -9.00 -9.17
N ARG A 51 7.97 -8.66 -10.21
CA ARG A 51 8.00 -9.37 -11.48
C ARG A 51 8.37 -10.80 -11.12
N THR A 52 7.39 -11.68 -11.04
CA THR A 52 7.65 -13.10 -10.89
C THR A 52 8.39 -13.51 -12.15
N PRO A 53 9.64 -14.01 -12.08
CA PRO A 53 10.31 -14.49 -13.27
C PRO A 53 9.43 -15.60 -13.85
N ARG A 54 9.04 -15.46 -15.12
CA ARG A 54 8.32 -16.51 -15.83
C ARG A 54 9.21 -17.75 -15.81
N SER A 55 8.82 -18.74 -15.00
CA SER A 55 9.32 -20.10 -15.12
C SER A 55 8.84 -20.62 -16.48
N GLY A 56 9.71 -20.52 -17.47
CA GLY A 56 9.36 -20.64 -18.88
C GLY A 56 10.51 -20.32 -19.83
N ASP A 57 11.61 -19.74 -19.35
CA ASP A 57 12.89 -19.77 -20.08
C ASP A 57 13.48 -21.20 -19.95
N GLN A 58 12.81 -22.15 -20.57
CA GLN A 58 13.44 -23.42 -20.95
C GLN A 58 14.53 -23.05 -21.93
N GLY A 59 15.77 -23.34 -21.55
CA GLY A 59 16.89 -23.34 -22.46
C GLY A 59 16.56 -24.16 -23.69
N GLN A 60 16.19 -23.49 -24.77
CA GLN A 60 16.27 -24.06 -26.10
C GLN A 60 17.69 -23.80 -26.58
N SER A 61 18.50 -24.84 -26.40
CA SER A 61 19.64 -25.11 -27.26
C SER A 61 19.23 -24.92 -28.72
N PHE A 62 19.74 -23.88 -29.35
CA PHE A 62 19.93 -23.88 -30.80
C PHE A 62 21.42 -24.05 -31.04
N LEU A 63 21.83 -25.31 -31.17
CA LEU A 63 22.92 -25.66 -32.08
C LEU A 63 22.49 -25.21 -33.47
N SER A 64 23.23 -24.31 -34.10
CA SER A 64 23.38 -24.35 -35.55
C SER A 64 24.64 -23.59 -35.99
N GLN A 65 25.62 -24.41 -36.42
CA GLN A 65 26.66 -24.20 -37.43
C GLN A 65 27.67 -23.06 -37.24
#